data_AF-V6K1J9-F1
#
_entry.id   AF-V6K1J9-F1
#
_cell.length_a   1.000
_cell.length_b   1.000
_cell.length_c   1.000
_cell.angle_alpha   90.00
_cell.angle_beta   90.00
_cell.angle_gamma   90.00
#
_symmetry.space_group_name_H-M   'P 1'
#
loop_
_entity.id
_entity.type
_entity.pdbx_description
1 polymer ?
#
loop_
_entity_poly.entity_id
_entity_poly.type
_entity_poly.pdbx_seq_one_letter_code
_entity_poly.pdbx_strand_id
1 'polypeptide(L)'
;MQIESLGGTALSLARHAGWSGETRFQYGAVELVGPHVHAVATACLALTAVSFALLVLWRVRARHWSEATPFDAALCAVLLFTVTSRVISPQYMIWLVGLAAVCVASRHTSQRPVAALVLAATALTTLEFPMRYGDVIDGTWTGCLLMLARNGILAAAAVLSFVRLWRATRPDGKSVPTTEPRPGSDRLPNHALSFS
;
A
#
# COMPACT_ATOMS: atom_id res chain seq x y z
N MET A 1 12.10 2.87 19.22
CA MET A 1 11.65 2.74 17.80
C MET A 1 12.01 1.34 17.33
N GLN A 2 11.09 0.54 16.80
CA GLN A 2 11.43 -0.84 16.42
C GLN A 2 12.47 -0.86 15.29
N ILE A 3 13.46 -1.75 15.37
CA ILE A 3 14.56 -1.83 14.38
C ILE A 3 14.07 -2.09 12.95
N GLU A 4 12.96 -2.81 12.83
CA GLU A 4 12.32 -3.22 11.56
C GLU A 4 11.44 -2.12 10.94
N SER A 5 11.14 -1.05 11.70
CA SER A 5 10.31 0.07 11.23
C SER A 5 11.07 0.99 10.27
N LEU A 6 10.35 1.79 9.46
CA LEU A 6 10.97 2.79 8.59
C LEU A 6 11.88 3.75 9.36
N GLY A 7 11.39 4.26 10.50
CA GLY A 7 12.18 5.13 11.36
C GLY A 7 13.36 4.38 12.01
N GLY A 8 13.19 3.09 12.31
CA GLY A 8 14.27 2.22 12.76
C GLY A 8 15.37 2.07 11.72
N THR A 9 15.01 1.83 10.46
CA THR A 9 15.96 1.72 9.34
C THR A 9 16.77 3.01 9.15
N ALA A 10 16.10 4.16 9.19
CA ALA A 10 16.77 5.46 9.08
C ALA A 10 17.78 5.68 10.22
N LEU A 11 17.40 5.34 11.45
CA LEU A 11 18.26 5.43 12.62
C LEU A 11 19.42 4.43 12.56
N SER A 12 19.20 3.18 12.12
CA SER A 12 20.26 2.18 11.92
C SER A 12 21.29 2.65 10.90
N LEU A 13 20.84 3.22 9.77
CA LEU A 13 21.75 3.83 8.79
C LEU A 13 22.50 5.03 9.38
N ALA A 14 21.84 5.85 10.21
CA ALA A 14 22.49 6.97 10.89
C ALA A 14 23.59 6.52 11.86
N ARG A 15 23.53 5.30 12.43
CA ARG A 15 24.63 4.76 13.26
C ARG A 15 25.93 4.64 12.46
N HIS A 16 25.85 4.26 11.18
CA HIS A 16 27.02 4.26 10.29
C HIS A 16 27.58 5.65 9.99
N ALA A 17 26.79 6.70 10.23
CA ALA A 17 27.19 8.10 10.14
C ALA A 17 27.57 8.72 11.50
N GLY A 18 27.74 7.91 12.55
CA GLY A 18 28.18 8.37 13.89
C GLY A 18 27.06 8.68 14.88
N TRP A 19 25.79 8.34 14.58
CA TRP A 19 24.71 8.48 15.55
C TRP A 19 24.88 7.48 16.72
N SER A 20 24.82 7.99 17.96
CA SER A 20 25.17 7.26 19.19
C SER A 20 24.02 6.42 19.78
N GLY A 21 23.10 5.95 18.95
CA GLY A 21 21.96 5.14 19.42
C GLY A 21 22.34 3.68 19.69
N GLU A 22 21.58 3.05 20.59
CA GLU A 22 21.74 1.65 21.00
C GLU A 22 20.47 0.85 20.73
N THR A 23 20.62 -0.46 20.55
CA THR A 23 19.50 -1.41 20.54
C THR A 23 19.24 -1.91 21.96
N ARG A 24 17.97 -1.92 22.38
CA ARG A 24 17.52 -2.48 23.66
C ARG A 24 16.28 -3.33 23.45
N PHE A 25 16.23 -4.46 24.15
CA PHE A 25 15.03 -5.27 24.20
C PHE A 25 14.06 -4.70 25.23
N GLN A 26 12.92 -4.19 24.78
CA GLN A 26 11.89 -3.58 25.62
C GLN A 26 10.50 -3.82 25.04
N TYR A 27 9.50 -3.98 25.90
CA TYR A 27 8.12 -4.26 25.49
C TYR A 27 7.97 -5.49 24.57
N GLY A 28 8.86 -6.49 24.69
CA GLY A 28 8.84 -7.71 23.89
C GLY A 28 9.42 -7.59 22.49
N ALA A 29 10.08 -6.48 22.15
CA ALA A 29 10.71 -6.27 20.85
C ALA A 29 12.09 -5.59 20.99
N VAL A 30 12.90 -5.70 19.94
CA VAL A 30 14.17 -4.97 19.85
C VAL A 30 13.89 -3.56 19.32
N GLU A 31 14.19 -2.55 20.14
CA GLU A 31 14.03 -1.15 19.79
C GLU A 31 15.35 -0.38 19.81
N LEU A 32 15.47 0.60 18.93
CA LEU A 32 16.48 1.65 19.02
C LEU A 32 16.06 2.70 20.04
N VAL A 33 17.01 3.04 20.90
CA VAL A 33 16.96 4.11 21.90
C VAL A 33 18.14 5.06 21.69
N GLY A 34 17.96 6.34 22.01
CA GLY A 34 19.01 7.35 21.85
C GLY A 34 18.47 8.72 21.44
N PRO A 35 19.37 9.65 21.07
CA PRO A 35 18.99 10.99 20.62
C PRO A 35 18.05 10.93 19.42
N HIS A 36 17.10 11.88 19.31
CA HIS A 36 16.15 12.01 18.21
C HIS A 36 15.13 10.87 18.00
N VAL A 37 15.22 9.74 18.72
CA VAL A 37 14.24 8.64 18.65
C VAL A 37 12.80 9.13 18.89
N HIS A 38 12.62 10.04 19.86
CA HIS A 38 11.32 10.65 20.13
C HIS A 38 10.82 11.49 18.94
N ALA A 39 11.69 12.31 18.34
CA ALA A 39 11.34 13.11 17.17
C ALA A 39 10.94 12.23 15.97
N VAL A 40 11.68 11.15 15.71
CA VAL A 40 11.34 10.18 14.66
C VAL A 40 10.01 9.48 14.97
N ALA A 41 9.76 9.10 16.22
CA ALA A 41 8.48 8.51 16.62
C ALA A 41 7.31 9.48 16.40
N THR A 42 7.48 10.76 16.74
CA THR A 42 6.48 11.80 16.51
C THR A 42 6.26 12.03 15.01
N ALA A 43 7.32 11.99 14.19
CA ALA A 43 7.19 12.07 12.74
C ALA A 43 6.39 10.88 12.17
N CYS A 44 6.63 9.64 12.64
CA CYS A 44 5.83 8.48 12.26
C CYS A 44 4.34 8.65 12.64
N LEU A 45 4.06 9.18 13.84
CA LEU A 45 2.69 9.47 14.26
C LEU A 45 2.04 10.54 13.37
N ALA A 46 2.77 11.62 13.07
CA ALA A 46 2.30 12.67 12.16
C ALA A 46 2.03 12.13 10.75
N LEU A 47 2.92 11.27 10.21
CA LEU A 47 2.72 10.59 8.93
C LEU A 47 1.50 9.68 8.95
N THR A 48 1.23 9.01 10.07
CA THR A 48 0.02 8.19 10.25
C THR A 48 -1.24 9.07 10.19
N ALA A 49 -1.23 10.23 10.86
CA ALA A 49 -2.33 11.19 10.81
C ALA A 49 -2.54 11.77 9.39
N VAL A 50 -1.44 12.07 8.67
CA VAL A 50 -1.48 12.51 7.27
C VAL A 50 -2.06 11.42 6.37
N SER A 51 -1.62 10.16 6.52
CA SER A 51 -2.18 9.01 5.79
C SER A 51 -3.69 8.87 6.03
N PHE A 52 -4.15 9.00 7.27
CA PHE A 52 -5.57 8.98 7.59
C PHE A 52 -6.32 10.14 6.93
N ALA A 53 -5.79 11.37 7.01
CA ALA A 53 -6.39 12.54 6.38
C ALA A 53 -6.47 12.38 4.85
N LEU A 54 -5.45 11.80 4.21
CA LEU A 54 -5.44 11.49 2.79
C LEU A 54 -6.50 10.45 2.41
N LEU A 55 -6.72 9.42 3.24
CA LEU A 55 -7.79 8.43 3.04
C LEU A 55 -9.17 9.04 3.22
N VAL A 56 -9.37 9.92 4.20
CA VAL A 56 -10.62 10.69 4.36
C VAL A 56 -10.85 11.59 3.16
N LEU A 57 -9.82 12.32 2.72
CA LEU A 57 -9.87 13.17 1.54
C LEU A 57 -10.22 12.34 0.28
N TRP A 58 -9.61 11.17 0.13
CA TRP A 58 -9.96 10.24 -0.94
C TRP A 58 -11.42 9.82 -0.84
N ARG A 59 -11.89 9.41 0.33
CA ARG A 59 -13.26 8.93 0.55
C ARG A 59 -14.32 9.97 0.19
N VAL A 60 -14.08 11.25 0.44
CA VAL A 60 -15.00 12.35 0.08
C VAL A 60 -14.87 12.79 -1.37
N ARG A 61 -13.76 12.49 -2.04
CA ARG A 61 -13.52 12.85 -3.45
C ARG A 61 -13.78 11.71 -4.44
N ALA A 62 -13.86 10.46 -3.96
CA ALA A 62 -14.19 9.30 -4.78
C ALA A 62 -15.58 9.46 -5.41
N ARG A 63 -15.64 9.44 -6.74
CA ARG A 63 -16.90 9.62 -7.51
C ARG A 63 -17.32 8.34 -8.24
N HIS A 64 -16.37 7.50 -8.63
CA HIS A 64 -16.64 6.21 -9.22
C HIS A 64 -16.38 5.10 -8.21
N TRP A 65 -17.28 4.11 -8.16
CA TRP A 65 -17.22 2.98 -7.25
C TRP A 65 -17.40 1.70 -8.04
N SER A 66 -16.49 0.75 -7.82
CA SER A 66 -16.56 -0.61 -8.34
C SER A 66 -16.62 -1.60 -7.18
N GLU A 67 -17.00 -2.85 -7.47
CA GLU A 67 -16.97 -3.95 -6.48
C GLU A 67 -15.58 -4.14 -5.85
N ALA A 68 -14.51 -3.78 -6.56
CA ALA A 68 -13.13 -3.87 -6.06
C ALA A 68 -12.72 -2.72 -5.13
N THR A 69 -13.43 -1.58 -5.18
CA THR A 69 -13.06 -0.36 -4.45
C THR A 69 -12.89 -0.57 -2.93
N PRO A 70 -13.80 -1.27 -2.20
CA PRO A 70 -13.58 -1.50 -0.77
C PRO A 70 -12.36 -2.38 -0.48
N PHE A 71 -12.05 -3.37 -1.32
CA PHE A 71 -10.87 -4.23 -1.16
C PHE A 71 -9.58 -3.45 -1.41
N ASP A 72 -9.55 -2.69 -2.51
CA ASP A 72 -8.42 -1.83 -2.87
C ASP A 72 -8.16 -0.76 -1.80
N ALA A 73 -9.22 -0.19 -1.21
CA ALA A 73 -9.15 0.77 -0.12
C ALA A 73 -8.64 0.15 1.18
N ALA A 74 -9.09 -1.07 1.52
CA ALA A 74 -8.62 -1.79 2.69
C ALA A 74 -7.12 -2.11 2.60
N LEU A 75 -6.65 -2.62 1.45
CA LEU A 75 -5.22 -2.87 1.21
C LEU A 75 -4.41 -1.57 1.32
N CYS A 76 -4.89 -0.50 0.70
CA CYS A 76 -4.24 0.80 0.73
C CYS A 76 -4.11 1.35 2.16
N ALA A 77 -5.20 1.30 2.94
CA ALA A 77 -5.23 1.79 4.31
C ALA A 77 -4.27 1.01 5.21
N VAL A 78 -4.28 -0.33 5.14
CA VAL A 78 -3.39 -1.17 5.95
C VAL A 78 -1.92 -0.97 5.53
N LEU A 79 -1.63 -0.82 4.24
CA LEU A 79 -0.28 -0.49 3.76
C LEU A 79 0.23 0.84 4.31
N LEU A 80 -0.57 1.91 4.20
CA LEU A 80 -0.20 3.23 4.68
C LEU A 80 0.07 3.21 6.19
N PHE A 81 -0.81 2.62 6.99
CA PHE A 81 -0.62 2.53 8.43
C PHE A 81 0.53 1.61 8.84
N THR A 82 0.77 0.53 8.10
CA THR A 82 1.92 -0.34 8.32
C THR A 82 3.22 0.43 8.12
N VAL A 83 3.34 1.14 6.99
CA VAL A 83 4.56 1.87 6.62
C VAL A 83 4.83 3.06 7.55
N THR A 84 3.79 3.78 7.98
CA THR A 84 3.96 4.95 8.87
C THR A 84 4.07 4.58 10.35
N SER A 85 3.90 3.31 10.72
CA SER A 85 3.99 2.87 12.11
C SER A 85 5.44 2.88 12.63
N ARG A 86 5.59 3.22 13.91
CA ARG A 86 6.86 3.08 14.66
C ARG A 86 7.21 1.64 15.01
N VAL A 87 6.25 0.73 14.82
CA VAL A 87 6.34 -0.71 15.08
C VAL A 87 5.93 -1.40 13.78
N ILE A 88 6.86 -2.12 13.16
CA ILE A 88 6.57 -2.97 12.01
C ILE A 88 7.13 -4.35 12.33
N SER A 89 6.27 -5.36 12.41
CA SER A 89 6.66 -6.75 12.62
C SER A 89 6.49 -7.56 11.33
N PRO A 90 7.28 -8.63 11.11
CA PRO A 90 7.10 -9.60 10.03
C PRO A 90 5.67 -10.11 9.90
N GLN A 91 4.96 -10.26 11.02
CA GLN A 91 3.57 -10.73 11.06
C GLN A 91 2.60 -9.84 10.26
N TYR A 92 2.90 -8.56 10.05
CA TYR A 92 2.05 -7.67 9.26
C TYR A 92 2.02 -8.06 7.77
N MET A 93 3.03 -8.78 7.29
CA MET A 93 3.03 -9.29 5.91
C MET A 93 1.86 -10.25 5.68
N ILE A 94 1.44 -11.00 6.70
CA ILE A 94 0.30 -11.93 6.61
C ILE A 94 -1.00 -11.16 6.30
N TRP A 95 -1.22 -10.03 6.97
CA TRP A 95 -2.39 -9.18 6.73
C TRP A 95 -2.35 -8.58 5.33
N LEU A 96 -1.19 -8.08 4.89
CA LEU A 96 -1.02 -7.50 3.56
C LEU A 96 -1.21 -8.53 2.46
N VAL A 97 -0.66 -9.74 2.61
CA VAL A 97 -0.84 -10.85 1.66
C VAL A 97 -2.31 -11.26 1.59
N GLY A 98 -2.99 -11.38 2.73
CA GLY A 98 -4.43 -11.69 2.77
C GLY A 98 -5.27 -10.64 2.03
N LEU A 99 -5.04 -9.36 2.29
CA LEU A 99 -5.74 -8.27 1.58
C LEU A 99 -5.39 -8.21 0.10
N ALA A 100 -4.12 -8.43 -0.25
CA ALA A 100 -3.68 -8.52 -1.64
C ALA A 100 -4.36 -9.67 -2.38
N ALA A 101 -4.51 -10.84 -1.75
CA ALA A 101 -5.23 -11.99 -2.29
C ALA A 101 -6.71 -11.65 -2.58
N VAL A 102 -7.38 -10.96 -1.66
CA VAL A 102 -8.77 -10.49 -1.86
C VAL A 102 -8.85 -9.50 -3.02
N CYS A 103 -7.90 -8.57 -3.13
CA CYS A 103 -7.86 -7.63 -4.25
C CYS A 103 -7.75 -8.37 -5.58
N VAL A 104 -6.76 -9.26 -5.73
CA VAL A 104 -6.51 -9.96 -7.01
C VAL A 104 -7.62 -10.93 -7.41
N ALA A 105 -8.44 -11.39 -6.46
CA ALA A 105 -9.64 -12.17 -6.74
C ALA A 105 -10.70 -11.38 -7.53
N SER A 106 -10.69 -10.04 -7.45
CA SER A 106 -11.56 -9.19 -8.27
C SER A 106 -10.93 -8.84 -9.61
N ARG A 107 -11.68 -9.03 -10.70
CA ARG A 107 -11.25 -8.63 -12.06
C ARG A 107 -11.10 -7.11 -12.23
N HIS A 108 -11.77 -6.33 -11.38
CA HIS A 108 -11.80 -4.86 -11.45
C HIS A 108 -10.75 -4.19 -10.55
N THR A 109 -9.89 -4.96 -9.85
CA THR A 109 -8.88 -4.40 -8.95
C THR A 109 -7.83 -3.57 -9.68
N SER A 110 -7.47 -2.44 -9.08
CA SER A 110 -6.35 -1.61 -9.50
C SER A 110 -5.01 -2.05 -8.88
N GLN A 111 -5.02 -3.01 -7.95
CA GLN A 111 -3.92 -3.28 -7.01
C GLN A 111 -3.03 -4.46 -7.39
N ARG A 112 -3.17 -5.07 -8.58
CA ARG A 112 -2.33 -6.21 -8.99
C ARG A 112 -0.82 -5.94 -8.87
N PRO A 113 -0.30 -4.77 -9.29
CA PRO A 113 1.14 -4.48 -9.11
C PRO A 113 1.53 -4.26 -7.65
N VAL A 114 0.61 -3.77 -6.82
CA VAL A 114 0.83 -3.62 -5.37
C VAL A 114 0.91 -5.00 -4.71
N ALA A 115 0.07 -5.95 -5.12
CA ALA A 115 0.16 -7.34 -4.66
C ALA A 115 1.54 -7.95 -4.96
N ALA A 116 2.09 -7.71 -6.15
CA ALA A 116 3.45 -8.17 -6.50
C ALA A 116 4.53 -7.55 -5.59
N LEU A 117 4.43 -6.26 -5.27
CA LEU A 117 5.35 -5.60 -4.34
C LEU A 117 5.21 -6.14 -2.91
N VAL A 118 3.99 -6.42 -2.46
CA VAL A 118 3.74 -7.07 -1.16
C VAL A 118 4.38 -8.45 -1.09
N LEU A 119 4.27 -9.25 -2.16
CA LEU A 119 4.93 -10.56 -2.23
C LEU A 119 6.47 -10.43 -2.23
N ALA A 120 7.01 -9.46 -2.96
CA ALA A 120 8.46 -9.18 -2.94
C ALA A 120 8.94 -8.77 -1.54
N ALA A 121 8.20 -7.89 -0.85
CA ALA A 121 8.50 -7.52 0.53
C ALA A 121 8.39 -8.73 1.49
N THR A 122 7.41 -9.60 1.28
CA THR A 122 7.23 -10.83 2.06
C THR A 122 8.43 -11.78 1.87
N ALA A 123 8.90 -11.95 0.64
CA ALA A 123 10.09 -12.76 0.35
C ALA A 123 11.38 -12.17 0.97
N LEU A 124 11.50 -10.85 1.04
CA LEU A 124 12.61 -10.23 1.79
C LEU A 124 12.47 -10.44 3.29
N THR A 125 11.25 -10.40 3.82
CA THR A 125 10.99 -10.65 5.25
C THR A 125 11.30 -12.09 5.64
N THR A 126 11.16 -13.09 4.75
CA THR A 126 11.62 -14.46 5.06
C THR A 126 13.15 -14.58 5.07
N LEU A 127 13.86 -13.78 4.27
CA LEU A 127 15.32 -13.68 4.31
C LEU A 127 15.81 -12.95 5.56
N GLU A 128 15.08 -11.94 6.01
CA GLU A 128 15.32 -11.25 7.27
C GLU A 128 15.14 -12.21 8.45
N PHE A 129 13.96 -12.81 8.58
CA PHE A 129 13.63 -13.69 9.69
C PHE A 129 13.24 -15.09 9.18
N PRO A 130 13.90 -16.16 9.63
CA PRO A 130 14.92 -16.21 10.69
C PRO A 130 16.37 -16.07 10.20
N MET A 131 16.63 -16.00 8.90
CA MET A 131 17.97 -16.24 8.34
C MET A 131 19.02 -15.17 8.65
N ARG A 132 18.62 -13.89 8.72
CA ARG A 132 19.53 -12.73 8.85
C ARG A 132 19.16 -11.80 10.00
N TYR A 133 18.38 -12.28 10.96
CA TYR A 133 17.87 -11.41 12.02
C TYR A 133 18.98 -10.88 12.94
N GLY A 134 20.05 -11.66 13.14
CA GLY A 134 21.25 -11.19 13.86
C GLY A 134 21.89 -9.97 13.19
N ASP A 135 22.03 -9.97 11.86
CA ASP A 135 22.56 -8.83 11.10
C ASP A 135 21.72 -7.55 11.30
N VAL A 136 20.40 -7.70 11.48
CA VAL A 136 19.47 -6.58 11.73
C VAL A 136 19.59 -6.05 13.16
N ILE A 137 19.71 -6.94 14.15
CA ILE A 137 19.92 -6.56 15.57
C ILE A 137 21.26 -5.84 15.74
N ASP A 138 22.31 -6.37 15.13
CA ASP A 138 23.67 -5.84 15.21
C ASP A 138 23.81 -4.53 14.40
N GLY A 139 22.87 -4.26 13.49
CA GLY A 139 22.90 -3.09 12.62
C GLY A 139 24.06 -3.16 11.63
N THR A 140 24.38 -4.35 11.12
CA THR A 140 25.40 -4.50 10.08
C THR A 140 24.93 -3.85 8.77
N TRP A 141 25.85 -3.55 7.86
CA TRP A 141 25.48 -3.04 6.52
C TRP A 141 24.49 -3.98 5.81
N THR A 142 24.68 -5.29 5.94
CA THR A 142 23.76 -6.30 5.39
C THR A 142 22.36 -6.15 5.97
N GLY A 143 22.22 -6.08 7.30
CA GLY A 143 20.94 -5.90 7.97
C GLY A 143 20.27 -4.58 7.59
N CYS A 144 21.03 -3.48 7.58
CA CYS A 144 20.54 -2.16 7.18
C CYS A 144 20.07 -2.12 5.72
N LEU A 145 20.82 -2.70 4.78
CA LEU A 145 20.44 -2.76 3.36
C LEU A 145 19.21 -3.64 3.14
N LEU A 146 19.10 -4.76 3.86
CA LEU A 146 17.92 -5.62 3.81
C LEU A 146 16.68 -4.87 4.30
N MET A 147 16.80 -4.12 5.40
CA MET A 147 15.71 -3.31 5.94
C MET A 147 15.34 -2.16 5.01
N LEU A 148 16.33 -1.50 4.43
CA LEU A 148 16.12 -0.46 3.44
C LEU A 148 15.38 -0.99 2.21
N ALA A 149 15.77 -2.15 1.69
CA ALA A 149 15.12 -2.77 0.54
C ALA A 149 13.67 -3.13 0.86
N ARG A 150 13.43 -3.85 1.95
CA ARG A 150 12.09 -4.28 2.37
C ARG A 150 11.18 -3.08 2.64
N ASN A 151 11.64 -2.12 3.43
CA ASN A 151 10.84 -0.95 3.79
C ASN A 151 10.65 0.01 2.60
N GLY A 152 11.64 0.11 1.71
CA GLY A 152 11.53 0.85 0.45
C GLY A 152 10.46 0.26 -0.46
N ILE A 153 10.41 -1.08 -0.61
CA ILE A 153 9.36 -1.76 -1.38
C ILE A 153 7.98 -1.52 -0.76
N LEU A 154 7.83 -1.63 0.57
CA LEU A 154 6.56 -1.37 1.23
C LEU A 154 6.11 0.09 1.08
N ALA A 155 7.03 1.06 1.22
CA ALA A 155 6.72 2.47 1.00
C ALA A 155 6.29 2.74 -0.45
N ALA A 156 7.01 2.16 -1.42
CA ALA A 156 6.64 2.23 -2.83
C ALA A 156 5.26 1.60 -3.09
N ALA A 157 4.97 0.45 -2.47
CA ALA A 157 3.68 -0.22 -2.54
C ALA A 157 2.55 0.65 -1.97
N ALA A 158 2.77 1.30 -0.83
CA ALA A 158 1.79 2.19 -0.20
C ALA A 158 1.47 3.41 -1.09
N VAL A 159 2.50 4.09 -1.61
CA VAL A 159 2.33 5.23 -2.52
C VAL A 159 1.62 4.79 -3.80
N LEU A 160 2.07 3.68 -4.41
CA LEU A 160 1.46 3.14 -5.62
C LEU A 160 0.00 2.74 -5.39
N SER A 161 -0.30 2.11 -4.25
CA SER A 161 -1.65 1.71 -3.86
C SER A 161 -2.58 2.90 -3.77
N PHE A 162 -2.15 3.96 -3.07
CA PHE A 162 -2.92 5.19 -2.92
C PHE A 162 -3.15 5.89 -4.26
N VAL A 163 -2.11 6.04 -5.09
CA VAL A 163 -2.22 6.67 -6.42
C VAL A 163 -3.18 5.90 -7.32
N ARG A 164 -3.12 4.56 -7.32
CA ARG A 164 -4.00 3.70 -8.14
C ARG A 164 -5.44 3.75 -7.66
N LEU A 165 -5.66 3.67 -6.34
CA LEU A 165 -6.98 3.81 -5.74
C LEU A 165 -7.61 5.17 -6.09
N TRP A 166 -6.83 6.25 -5.98
CA TRP A 166 -7.27 7.59 -6.33
C TRP A 166 -7.63 7.72 -7.81
N ARG A 167 -6.82 7.15 -8.70
CA ARG A 167 -7.09 7.18 -10.15
C ARG A 167 -8.30 6.34 -10.52
N ALA A 168 -8.48 5.16 -9.94
CA ALA A 168 -9.59 4.25 -10.23
C ALA A 168 -10.95 4.78 -9.77
N THR A 169 -10.97 5.75 -8.84
CA THR A 169 -12.20 6.34 -8.29
C THR A 169 -12.47 7.75 -8.77
N ARG A 170 -11.61 8.28 -9.65
CA ARG A 170 -11.84 9.56 -10.33
C ARG A 170 -12.89 9.40 -11.44
N PRO A 171 -13.65 10.47 -11.76
CA PRO A 171 -14.52 10.45 -12.93
C PRO A 171 -13.70 10.21 -14.19
N ASP A 172 -14.13 9.28 -15.04
CA ASP A 172 -13.58 9.14 -16.39
C ASP A 172 -13.92 10.39 -17.18
N GLY A 173 -12.91 11.23 -17.47
CA GLY A 173 -13.04 12.36 -18.40
C GLY A 173 -13.16 11.92 -19.86
N LYS A 174 -13.16 10.61 -20.13
CA LYS A 174 -13.41 10.05 -21.46
C LYS A 174 -14.90 9.73 -21.58
N SER A 175 -15.64 10.72 -22.06
CA SER A 175 -16.95 10.57 -22.70
C SER A 175 -17.03 9.24 -23.46
N VAL A 176 -17.91 8.36 -23.02
CA VAL A 176 -18.52 7.36 -23.90
C VAL A 176 -19.05 8.15 -25.10
N PRO A 177 -18.65 7.87 -26.35
CA PRO A 177 -19.44 8.35 -27.47
C PRO A 177 -20.81 7.75 -27.26
N THR A 178 -21.82 8.59 -26.99
CA THR A 178 -23.21 8.20 -27.09
C THR A 178 -23.36 7.58 -28.47
N THR A 179 -23.38 6.26 -28.55
CA THR A 179 -23.89 5.58 -29.73
C THR A 179 -25.35 5.98 -29.76
N GLU A 180 -25.66 7.06 -30.50
CA GLU A 180 -27.04 7.40 -30.82
C GLU A 180 -27.69 6.11 -31.37
N PRO A 181 -28.86 5.71 -30.84
CA PRO A 181 -29.65 4.70 -31.50
C PRO A 181 -29.91 5.19 -32.92
N ARG A 182 -29.43 4.46 -33.94
CA ARG A 182 -29.83 4.70 -35.32
C ARG A 182 -31.35 4.84 -35.34
N PRO A 183 -31.90 5.98 -35.83
CA PRO A 183 -33.34 6.13 -35.96
C PRO A 183 -33.88 4.95 -36.77
N GLY A 184 -34.86 4.25 -36.19
CA GLY A 184 -35.44 3.05 -36.74
C GLY A 184 -35.82 3.24 -38.20
N SER A 185 -35.26 2.39 -39.06
CA SER A 185 -35.74 2.18 -40.42
C SER A 185 -36.98 1.29 -40.38
N ASP A 186 -38.06 1.77 -39.76
CA ASP A 186 -39.39 1.19 -39.87
C ASP A 186 -40.28 2.13 -40.68
N ARG A 187 -40.19 1.98 -42.00
CA ARG A 187 -41.32 2.17 -42.90
C ARG A 187 -41.32 1.03 -43.91
N LEU A 188 -41.78 -0.12 -43.45
CA LEU A 188 -42.33 -1.16 -44.32
C LEU A 188 -43.56 -0.56 -45.05
N PRO A 189 -43.61 -0.55 -46.38
CA PRO A 189 -44.84 -0.23 -47.09
C PRO A 189 -45.85 -1.36 -46.89
N ASN A 190 -47.01 -1.02 -46.32
CA ASN A 190 -48.20 -1.87 -46.34
C ASN A 190 -48.58 -2.18 -47.79
N HIS A 191 -48.23 -3.37 -48.28
CA HIS A 191 -48.91 -3.95 -49.43
C HIS A 191 -50.24 -4.54 -48.93
N ALA A 192 -51.31 -3.77 -49.12
CA ALA A 192 -52.67 -4.28 -48.98
C ALA A 192 -52.89 -5.38 -50.03
N LEU A 193 -53.24 -6.57 -49.53
CA LEU A 193 -53.71 -7.71 -50.31
C LEU A 193 -55.05 -7.35 -50.97
N SER A 194 -55.05 -7.25 -52.30
CA SER A 194 -56.28 -7.22 -53.11
C SER A 194 -56.75 -8.65 -53.32
N PHE A 195 -57.92 -8.99 -52.81
CA PHE A 195 -58.65 -10.20 -53.17
C PHE A 195 -59.38 -9.99 -54.49
N SER A 196 -59.28 -10.96 -55.40
CA SER A 196 -60.18 -11.20 -56.52
C SER A 196 -60.32 -12.70 -56.71
#